data_AF-A0A0C1CWC8-F1
#
_entry.id   AF-A0A0C1CWC8-F1
#
_cell.length_a   1.000
_cell.length_b   1.000
_cell.length_c   1.000
_cell.angle_alpha   90.00
_cell.angle_beta   90.00
_cell.angle_gamma   90.00
#
_symmetry.space_group_name_H-M   'P 1'
#
loop_
_entity.id
_entity.type
_entity.pdbx_description
1 polymer ?
#
loop_
_entity_poly.entity_id
_entity_poly.type
_entity_poly.pdbx_seq_one_letter_code
_entity_poly.pdbx_strand_id
1 'polypeptide(L)'
;MFLENVNKGENWPNNSVRRFVSPLPANIVVTDIKTIAVIRGNATGSWNNVDGAMADNWNLGKLTVVANIAENGMMKRYVLADLKGVGRIPLYRFIYENRNPCSYCGNTFNYTFPHIYTATTTTPSISTRTNAKLSFTIGTGGDNLEGGDNDNVNITIRMRNSPQVYVLRNINAKRKWNNFTETSRVMEIMNSAAMDFNDIKEVEVRHTGGGGIGADNWDVDKIFISVEKNGETKILMDRVGTPIRRFTGDNRALVARF
;
A
#
# COMPACT_ATOMS: atom_id res chain seq x y z
N MET A 1 -6.19 5.62 20.10
CA MET A 1 -5.68 6.23 18.85
C MET A 1 -6.74 6.09 17.78
N PHE A 2 -7.00 7.14 17.01
CA PHE A 2 -8.05 7.19 16.00
C PHE A 2 -7.47 7.80 14.72
N LEU A 3 -7.69 7.14 13.58
CA LEU A 3 -7.31 7.66 12.27
C LEU A 3 -8.60 8.05 11.55
N GLU A 4 -8.80 9.36 11.37
CA GLU A 4 -9.96 9.90 10.70
C GLU A 4 -9.83 9.81 9.20
N ASN A 5 -10.95 9.48 8.53
CA ASN A 5 -11.08 9.53 7.08
C ASN A 5 -9.87 8.93 6.36
N VAL A 6 -9.53 7.69 6.71
CA VAL A 6 -8.33 7.02 6.19
C VAL A 6 -8.34 6.86 4.67
N ASN A 7 -9.52 6.91 4.04
CA ASN A 7 -9.67 6.94 2.58
C ASN A 7 -9.51 8.33 1.97
N LYS A 8 -9.50 9.42 2.76
CA LYS A 8 -9.34 10.82 2.30
C LYS A 8 -10.31 11.22 1.18
N GLY A 9 -11.51 10.64 1.17
CA GLY A 9 -12.50 10.84 0.10
C GLY A 9 -12.15 10.13 -1.22
N GLU A 10 -11.08 9.35 -1.30
CA GLU A 10 -10.73 8.55 -2.47
C GLU A 10 -11.59 7.28 -2.56
N ASN A 11 -11.89 6.87 -3.79
CA ASN A 11 -12.51 5.58 -4.07
C ASN A 11 -11.50 4.45 -3.79
N TRP A 12 -11.95 3.35 -3.18
CA TRP A 12 -11.16 2.14 -3.00
C TRP A 12 -11.64 1.07 -3.98
N PRO A 13 -10.89 0.78 -5.05
CA PRO A 13 -11.33 -0.21 -6.01
C PRO A 13 -11.44 -1.60 -5.41
N ASN A 14 -12.29 -2.42 -6.01
CA ASN A 14 -12.44 -3.82 -5.65
C ASN A 14 -11.09 -4.54 -5.67
N ASN A 15 -10.90 -5.45 -4.72
CA ASN A 15 -9.66 -6.23 -4.56
C ASN A 15 -8.39 -5.38 -4.31
N SER A 16 -8.55 -4.14 -3.84
CA SER A 16 -7.42 -3.32 -3.39
C SER A 16 -6.96 -3.69 -1.99
N VAL A 17 -5.68 -3.41 -1.71
CA VAL A 17 -5.13 -3.46 -0.35
C VAL A 17 -4.97 -2.03 0.15
N ARG A 18 -5.15 -1.84 1.45
CA ARG A 18 -4.99 -0.55 2.13
C ARG A 18 -4.17 -0.77 3.38
N ARG A 19 -3.17 0.09 3.61
CA ARG A 19 -2.32 0.01 4.79
C ARG A 19 -2.21 1.37 5.44
N PHE A 20 -2.38 1.38 6.74
CA PHE A 20 -2.37 2.58 7.56
C PHE A 20 -1.37 2.40 8.68
N VAL A 21 -0.63 3.46 8.97
CA VAL A 21 0.31 3.52 10.09
C VAL A 21 -0.16 4.64 10.99
N SER A 22 -0.17 4.37 12.29
CA SER A 22 -0.47 5.37 13.29
C SER A 22 0.62 5.30 14.36
N PRO A 23 1.24 6.44 14.71
CA PRO A 23 2.29 6.46 15.72
C PRO A 23 1.71 6.05 17.07
N LEU A 24 2.46 5.22 17.79
CA LEU A 24 2.12 4.84 19.15
C LEU A 24 2.80 5.78 20.15
N PRO A 25 2.23 6.01 21.35
CA PRO A 25 2.91 6.69 22.44
C PRO A 25 4.25 6.02 22.77
N ALA A 26 5.26 6.82 23.11
CA ALA A 26 6.62 6.33 23.34
C ALA A 26 6.75 5.31 24.50
N ASN A 27 5.83 5.38 25.46
CA ASN A 27 5.78 4.54 26.65
C ASN A 27 4.77 3.37 26.55
N ILE A 28 4.23 3.11 25.36
CA ILE A 28 3.27 2.02 25.16
C ILE A 28 3.97 0.67 25.32
N VAL A 29 3.28 -0.30 25.92
CA VAL A 29 3.65 -1.72 25.84
C VAL A 29 2.61 -2.50 25.02
N VAL A 30 2.99 -3.65 24.46
CA VAL A 30 2.09 -4.42 23.57
C VAL A 30 0.75 -4.77 24.23
N THR A 31 0.76 -5.01 25.54
CA THR A 31 -0.45 -5.32 26.33
C THR A 31 -1.42 -4.16 26.47
N ASP A 32 -0.98 -2.92 26.20
CA ASP A 32 -1.86 -1.75 26.16
C ASP A 32 -2.73 -1.72 24.89
N ILE A 33 -2.32 -2.43 23.84
CA ILE A 33 -3.03 -2.50 22.57
C ILE A 33 -4.07 -3.62 22.66
N LYS A 34 -5.33 -3.25 22.91
CA LYS A 34 -6.40 -4.21 23.23
C LYS A 34 -7.30 -4.55 22.05
N THR A 35 -7.62 -3.55 21.24
CA THR A 35 -8.64 -3.70 20.19
C THR A 35 -8.25 -2.95 18.93
N ILE A 36 -8.83 -3.38 17.82
CA ILE A 36 -8.93 -2.59 16.61
C ILE A 36 -10.37 -2.48 16.18
N ALA A 37 -10.76 -1.28 15.76
CA ALA A 37 -12.03 -1.02 15.14
C ALA A 37 -11.78 -0.47 13.73
N VAL A 38 -12.48 -1.03 12.74
CA VAL A 38 -12.59 -0.45 11.41
C VAL A 38 -14.04 0.02 11.27
N ILE A 39 -14.21 1.32 11.04
CA ILE A 39 -15.51 1.99 11.08
C ILE A 39 -15.77 2.60 9.72
N ARG A 40 -16.93 2.29 9.15
CA ARG A 40 -17.46 3.00 7.99
C ARG A 40 -18.04 4.34 8.46
N GLY A 41 -17.62 5.44 7.83
CA GLY A 41 -18.22 6.75 8.08
C GLY A 41 -19.71 6.77 7.71
N ASN A 42 -20.51 7.55 8.44
CA ASN A 42 -21.91 7.76 8.09
C ASN A 42 -21.98 8.50 6.74
N ALA A 43 -22.73 7.97 5.77
CA ALA A 43 -23.13 8.78 4.64
C ALA A 43 -24.28 9.69 5.09
N THR A 44 -24.24 10.96 4.71
CA THR A 44 -25.36 11.88 4.87
C THR A 44 -26.46 11.51 3.88
N GLY A 45 -27.27 10.51 4.20
CA GLY A 45 -28.41 10.08 3.38
C GLY A 45 -29.65 9.87 4.24
N SER A 46 -30.76 10.49 3.83
CA SER A 46 -32.07 10.35 4.47
C SER A 46 -32.62 8.93 4.28
N TRP A 47 -33.35 8.43 5.28
CA TRP A 47 -34.07 7.14 5.32
C TRP A 47 -34.97 6.88 4.09
N ASN A 48 -35.37 7.94 3.39
CA ASN A 48 -36.34 7.90 2.30
C ASN A 48 -35.69 8.05 0.92
N ASN A 49 -34.36 7.99 0.84
CA ASN A 49 -33.68 8.23 -0.42
C ASN A 49 -33.67 6.95 -1.27
N VAL A 50 -34.23 7.04 -2.47
CA VAL A 50 -34.09 6.03 -3.53
C VAL A 50 -32.62 5.75 -3.89
N ASP A 51 -31.71 6.62 -3.45
CA ASP A 51 -30.25 6.44 -3.46
C ASP A 51 -29.73 5.34 -2.50
N GLY A 52 -30.59 4.62 -1.78
CA GLY A 52 -30.20 3.36 -1.13
C GLY A 52 -29.62 2.32 -2.12
N ALA A 53 -29.88 2.49 -3.42
CA ALA A 53 -29.24 1.76 -4.52
C ALA A 53 -27.79 2.22 -4.82
N MET A 54 -27.40 3.42 -4.37
CA MET A 54 -26.05 4.00 -4.47
C MET A 54 -25.26 3.89 -3.16
N ALA A 55 -25.80 3.23 -2.15
CA ALA A 55 -25.12 3.02 -0.88
C ALA A 55 -23.91 2.09 -1.05
N ASP A 56 -22.71 2.65 -0.95
CA ASP A 56 -21.46 1.91 -1.06
C ASP A 56 -21.30 0.92 0.10
N ASN A 57 -21.47 -0.36 -0.23
CA ASN A 57 -21.22 -1.51 0.61
C ASN A 57 -19.93 -2.16 0.15
N TRP A 58 -19.03 -2.47 1.08
CA TRP A 58 -17.74 -3.05 0.73
C TRP A 58 -17.37 -4.20 1.66
N ASN A 59 -16.52 -5.10 1.16
CA ASN A 59 -16.10 -6.29 1.87
C ASN A 59 -14.66 -6.13 2.36
N LEU A 60 -14.45 -6.31 3.66
CA LEU A 60 -13.12 -6.55 4.20
C LEU A 60 -12.78 -8.01 4.00
N GLY A 61 -11.87 -8.31 3.07
CA GLY A 61 -11.45 -9.69 2.80
C GLY A 61 -10.42 -10.22 3.81
N LYS A 62 -9.48 -9.36 4.21
CA LYS A 62 -8.37 -9.69 5.11
C LYS A 62 -7.99 -8.48 5.95
N LEU A 63 -7.61 -8.69 7.21
CA LEU A 63 -7.03 -7.69 8.09
C LEU A 63 -5.78 -8.26 8.78
N THR A 64 -4.63 -7.62 8.56
CA THR A 64 -3.41 -7.91 9.31
C THR A 64 -3.06 -6.68 10.14
N VAL A 65 -2.81 -6.88 11.44
CA VAL A 65 -2.41 -5.81 12.36
C VAL A 65 -1.06 -6.18 12.98
N VAL A 66 -0.13 -5.23 12.89
CA VAL A 66 1.22 -5.36 13.42
C VAL A 66 1.52 -4.15 14.28
N ALA A 67 2.13 -4.36 15.44
CA ALA A 67 2.72 -3.31 16.26
C ALA A 67 4.24 -3.46 16.28
N ASN A 68 4.94 -2.35 16.06
CA ASN A 68 6.39 -2.25 16.26
C ASN A 68 6.60 -1.37 17.49
N ILE A 69 7.19 -1.92 18.55
CA ILE A 69 7.33 -1.27 19.86
C ILE A 69 8.80 -1.37 20.29
N ALA A 70 9.38 -0.26 20.73
CA ALA A 70 10.71 -0.23 21.30
C ALA A 70 10.67 -0.73 22.75
N GLU A 71 11.35 -1.84 23.02
CA GLU A 71 11.50 -2.40 24.37
C GLU A 71 12.97 -2.59 24.68
N ASN A 72 13.45 -1.98 25.77
CA ASN A 72 14.85 -2.03 26.19
C ASN A 72 15.83 -1.63 25.08
N GLY A 73 15.48 -0.60 24.29
CA GLY A 73 16.29 -0.10 23.18
C GLY A 73 16.28 -0.97 21.91
N MET A 74 15.51 -2.07 21.89
CA MET A 74 15.31 -2.91 20.70
C MET A 74 13.90 -2.75 20.16
N MET A 75 13.75 -2.58 18.85
CA MET A 75 12.45 -2.70 18.20
C MET A 75 12.00 -4.16 18.24
N LYS A 76 10.77 -4.39 18.70
CA LYS A 76 10.10 -5.68 18.66
C LYS A 76 8.87 -5.59 17.78
N ARG A 77 8.65 -6.63 16.97
CA ARG A 77 7.49 -6.75 16.09
C ARG A 77 6.51 -7.75 16.66
N TYR A 78 5.26 -7.33 16.78
CA TYR A 78 4.14 -8.12 17.28
C TYR A 78 3.06 -8.23 16.20
N VAL A 79 2.69 -9.46 15.82
CA VAL A 79 1.50 -9.68 14.99
C VAL A 79 0.30 -9.77 15.93
N LEU A 80 -0.53 -8.73 15.95
CA LEU A 80 -1.68 -8.64 16.84
C LEU A 80 -2.90 -9.35 16.24
N ALA A 81 -3.01 -9.36 14.92
CA ALA A 81 -4.06 -10.06 14.19
C ALA A 81 -3.62 -10.43 12.78
N ASP A 82 -4.02 -11.62 12.31
CA ASP A 82 -3.98 -12.01 10.89
C ASP A 82 -5.29 -12.72 10.53
N LEU A 83 -6.31 -11.92 10.21
CA LEU A 83 -7.69 -12.36 10.03
C LEU A 83 -8.02 -12.41 8.54
N LYS A 84 -8.75 -13.44 8.12
CA LYS A 84 -9.22 -13.58 6.74
C LYS A 84 -10.62 -14.18 6.69
N GLY A 85 -11.36 -13.84 5.65
CA GLY A 85 -12.61 -14.51 5.30
C GLY A 85 -12.40 -16.00 4.97
N VAL A 86 -13.51 -16.74 4.90
CA VAL A 86 -13.50 -18.19 4.64
C VAL A 86 -14.19 -18.46 3.30
N GLY A 87 -13.43 -19.02 2.34
CA GLY A 87 -13.94 -19.31 1.00
C GLY A 87 -14.42 -18.05 0.29
N ARG A 88 -15.72 -17.98 -0.01
CA ARG A 88 -16.38 -16.82 -0.64
C ARG A 88 -16.95 -15.81 0.36
N ILE A 89 -16.86 -16.08 1.66
CA ILE A 89 -17.38 -15.22 2.72
C ILE A 89 -16.26 -14.25 3.12
N PRO A 90 -16.46 -12.92 3.07
CA PRO A 90 -15.46 -11.96 3.51
C PRO A 90 -15.24 -12.04 5.03
N LEU A 91 -14.14 -11.48 5.53
CA LEU A 91 -13.93 -11.35 6.98
C LEU A 91 -15.05 -10.53 7.62
N TYR A 92 -15.43 -9.42 6.98
CA TYR A 92 -16.54 -8.58 7.41
C TYR A 92 -17.13 -7.82 6.22
N ARG A 93 -18.44 -7.61 6.22
CA ARG A 93 -19.14 -6.85 5.19
C ARG A 93 -19.65 -5.53 5.77
N PHE A 94 -19.10 -4.43 5.29
CA PHE A 94 -19.57 -3.10 5.65
C PHE A 94 -20.84 -2.77 4.87
N ILE A 95 -21.94 -2.56 5.58
CA ILE A 95 -23.25 -2.24 4.99
C ILE A 95 -23.77 -0.91 5.50
N TYR A 96 -24.30 -0.09 4.59
CA TYR A 96 -24.86 1.23 4.93
C TYR A 96 -26.07 1.14 5.86
N GLU A 97 -27.01 0.26 5.54
CA GLU A 97 -28.26 0.11 6.27
C GLU A 97 -28.37 -1.33 6.77
N ASN A 98 -28.57 -1.47 8.08
CA ASN A 98 -28.72 -2.75 8.76
C ASN A 98 -30.10 -3.39 8.46
N ARG A 99 -30.55 -3.36 7.19
CA ARG A 99 -31.86 -3.88 6.76
C ARG A 99 -31.95 -5.40 6.93
N ASN A 100 -30.82 -6.10 6.84
CA ASN A 100 -30.71 -7.53 7.05
C ASN A 100 -29.58 -7.82 8.05
N PRO A 101 -29.90 -8.12 9.32
CA PRO A 101 -28.88 -8.44 10.30
C PRO A 101 -28.17 -9.73 9.90
N CYS A 102 -26.86 -9.67 9.78
CA CYS A 102 -26.01 -10.84 9.62
C CYS A 102 -24.83 -10.76 10.59
N SER A 103 -24.32 -11.91 11.03
CA SER A 103 -23.31 -11.99 12.09
C SER A 103 -21.95 -11.40 11.71
N TYR A 104 -21.72 -11.13 10.42
CA TYR A 104 -20.46 -10.62 9.88
C TYR A 104 -20.66 -9.32 9.07
N CYS A 105 -21.73 -8.57 9.35
CA CYS A 105 -21.96 -7.28 8.71
C CYS A 105 -22.44 -6.18 9.65
N GLY A 106 -22.25 -4.94 9.20
CA GLY A 106 -22.63 -3.73 9.93
C GLY A 106 -21.75 -2.55 9.53
N ASN A 107 -21.81 -1.47 10.31
CA ASN A 107 -20.97 -0.28 10.08
C ASN A 107 -19.61 -0.35 10.80
N THR A 108 -19.45 -1.28 11.74
CA THR A 108 -18.27 -1.36 12.60
C THR A 108 -17.80 -2.79 12.74
N PHE A 109 -16.59 -3.05 12.25
CA PHE A 109 -15.84 -4.25 12.59
C PHE A 109 -15.04 -3.98 13.87
N ASN A 110 -15.25 -4.78 14.91
CA ASN A 110 -14.45 -4.75 16.13
C ASN A 110 -13.71 -6.08 16.29
N TYR A 111 -12.44 -6.01 16.64
CA TYR A 111 -11.67 -7.19 17.02
C TYR A 111 -10.86 -6.91 18.28
N THR A 112 -10.99 -7.80 19.26
CA THR A 112 -10.18 -7.80 20.48
C THR A 112 -9.01 -8.73 20.28
N PHE A 113 -7.81 -8.21 20.49
CA PHE A 113 -6.60 -9.00 20.33
C PHE A 113 -6.48 -10.05 21.44
N PRO A 114 -5.97 -11.25 21.13
CA PRO A 114 -5.60 -12.20 22.17
C PRO A 114 -4.44 -11.62 22.97
N HIS A 115 -4.49 -11.65 24.31
CA HIS A 115 -3.41 -11.15 25.18
C HIS A 115 -2.14 -12.03 25.15
N ILE A 116 -2.00 -12.87 24.12
CA ILE A 116 -0.86 -13.75 23.89
C ILE A 116 -0.17 -13.22 22.64
N TYR A 117 0.91 -12.48 22.85
CA TYR A 117 1.69 -11.89 21.77
C TYR A 117 3.06 -12.56 21.70
N THR A 118 3.31 -13.26 20.60
CA THR A 118 4.67 -13.75 20.32
C THR A 118 5.46 -12.59 19.72
N ALA A 119 6.34 -11.99 20.52
CA ALA A 119 7.33 -11.06 20.01
C ALA A 119 8.25 -11.80 19.06
N THR A 120 8.37 -11.33 17.82
CA THR A 120 9.57 -11.63 17.06
C THR A 120 10.56 -10.53 17.37
N THR A 121 11.61 -10.87 18.11
CA THR A 121 12.73 -9.96 18.28
C THR A 121 13.39 -9.85 16.92
N THR A 122 13.27 -8.70 16.28
CA THR A 122 14.31 -8.29 15.34
C THR A 122 15.51 -7.99 16.20
N THR A 123 16.29 -9.02 16.57
CA THR A 123 17.66 -8.80 17.02
C THR A 123 18.25 -7.88 15.96
N PRO A 124 18.79 -6.70 16.31
CA PRO A 124 19.62 -5.99 15.37
C PRO A 124 20.69 -7.00 15.00
N SER A 125 20.56 -7.61 13.80
CA SER A 125 21.65 -8.38 13.26
C SER A 125 22.84 -7.45 13.36
N ILE A 126 23.95 -7.94 13.90
CA ILE A 126 25.23 -7.24 13.81
C ILE A 126 25.29 -6.74 12.38
N SER A 127 25.18 -5.43 12.23
CA SER A 127 24.72 -4.78 11.01
C SER A 127 25.78 -4.96 9.95
N THR A 128 25.73 -6.06 9.21
CA THR A 128 26.02 -5.97 7.79
C THR A 128 24.92 -5.08 7.27
N ARG A 129 25.20 -3.78 7.10
CA ARG A 129 24.27 -2.82 6.53
C ARG A 129 23.89 -3.31 5.13
N THR A 130 22.88 -4.16 5.04
CA THR A 130 22.39 -4.69 3.76
C THR A 130 21.61 -3.59 3.07
N ASN A 131 21.63 -3.60 1.74
CA ASN A 131 20.79 -2.67 1.00
C ASN A 131 19.31 -2.97 1.26
N ALA A 132 18.50 -1.92 1.27
CA ALA A 132 17.06 -2.02 1.23
C ALA A 132 16.60 -2.77 -0.03
N LYS A 133 15.40 -3.37 0.05
CA LYS A 133 14.73 -4.01 -1.09
C LYS A 133 13.51 -3.19 -1.46
N LEU A 134 13.32 -2.92 -2.75
CA LEU A 134 12.08 -2.37 -3.29
C LEU A 134 11.26 -3.51 -3.88
N SER A 135 10.03 -3.67 -3.41
CA SER A 135 9.04 -4.57 -4.00
C SER A 135 8.01 -3.72 -4.75
N PHE A 136 7.68 -4.13 -5.97
CA PHE A 136 6.61 -3.48 -6.73
C PHE A 136 5.67 -4.50 -7.38
N THR A 137 4.42 -4.08 -7.57
CA THR A 137 3.42 -4.71 -8.44
C THR A 137 2.83 -3.63 -9.32
N ILE A 138 2.83 -3.82 -10.63
CA ILE A 138 2.24 -2.90 -11.59
C ILE A 138 1.25 -3.68 -12.45
N GLY A 139 0.00 -3.19 -12.52
CA GLY A 139 -1.01 -3.67 -13.44
C GLY A 139 -1.09 -2.75 -14.64
N THR A 140 -0.72 -3.25 -15.81
CA THR A 140 -0.89 -2.57 -17.09
C THR A 140 -2.37 -2.61 -17.47
N GLY A 141 -2.91 -1.47 -17.90
CA GLY A 141 -4.28 -1.27 -18.31
C GLY A 141 -4.50 -1.51 -19.81
N GLY A 142 -5.27 -0.61 -20.42
CA GLY A 142 -5.73 -0.73 -21.81
C GLY A 142 -4.65 -0.54 -22.89
N ASP A 143 -3.53 0.07 -22.54
CA ASP A 143 -2.38 0.31 -23.43
C ASP A 143 -1.11 -0.24 -22.78
N ASN A 144 -0.28 -0.93 -23.55
CA ASN A 144 0.83 -1.72 -23.00
C ASN A 144 2.07 -0.89 -22.75
N LEU A 145 3.03 -1.44 -22.03
CA LEU A 145 4.40 -0.95 -22.08
C LEU A 145 5.15 -1.74 -23.15
N GLU A 146 5.59 -1.13 -24.25
CA GLU A 146 6.30 -1.87 -25.31
C GLU A 146 7.68 -2.42 -24.89
N GLY A 147 8.41 -1.76 -23.99
CA GLY A 147 9.76 -2.18 -23.61
C GLY A 147 10.82 -1.77 -24.62
N GLY A 148 11.77 -2.67 -24.89
CA GLY A 148 12.86 -2.44 -25.85
C GLY A 148 13.84 -1.36 -25.39
N ASP A 149 14.32 -0.56 -26.33
CA ASP A 149 15.35 0.46 -26.07
C ASP A 149 14.80 1.79 -25.56
N ASN A 150 13.51 2.08 -25.80
CA ASN A 150 12.95 3.41 -25.55
C ASN A 150 11.83 3.45 -24.50
N ASP A 151 11.03 2.39 -24.37
CA ASP A 151 9.78 2.40 -23.60
C ASP A 151 9.92 1.57 -22.31
N ASN A 152 10.70 2.11 -21.38
CA ASN A 152 11.08 1.47 -20.14
C ASN A 152 10.60 2.27 -18.93
N VAL A 153 10.66 1.64 -17.76
CA VAL A 153 10.19 2.25 -16.51
C VAL A 153 11.34 2.38 -15.52
N ASN A 154 11.45 3.55 -14.91
CA ASN A 154 12.38 3.83 -13.82
C ASN A 154 11.60 4.14 -12.54
N ILE A 155 12.17 3.79 -11.39
CA ILE A 155 11.69 4.25 -10.09
C ILE A 155 12.77 5.12 -9.44
N THR A 156 12.39 6.33 -9.02
CA THR A 156 13.26 7.26 -8.30
C THR A 156 12.73 7.46 -6.88
N ILE A 157 13.61 7.38 -5.88
CA ILE A 157 13.31 7.63 -4.47
C ILE A 157 14.13 8.83 -4.02
N ARG A 158 13.48 9.84 -3.45
CA ARG A 158 14.14 11.04 -2.92
C ARG A 158 14.00 11.10 -1.40
N MET A 159 15.08 11.48 -0.73
CA MET A 159 15.17 11.56 0.73
C MET A 159 14.88 12.99 1.23
N ARG A 160 14.34 13.11 2.45
CA ARG A 160 13.97 14.39 3.08
C ARG A 160 15.21 15.18 3.49
N ASN A 161 16.08 14.53 4.26
CA ASN A 161 17.22 15.14 4.95
C ASN A 161 18.57 14.83 4.27
N SER A 162 18.54 14.37 3.02
CA SER A 162 19.74 14.00 2.28
C SER A 162 19.58 14.37 0.80
N PRO A 163 20.64 14.86 0.13
CA PRO A 163 20.65 15.05 -1.32
C PRO A 163 20.66 13.72 -2.07
N GLN A 164 20.83 12.59 -1.38
CA GLN A 164 20.89 11.28 -2.01
C GLN A 164 19.57 10.93 -2.70
N VAL A 165 19.70 10.43 -3.93
CA VAL A 165 18.60 9.96 -4.77
C VAL A 165 18.93 8.55 -5.22
N TYR A 166 17.98 7.63 -5.01
CA TYR A 166 18.12 6.26 -5.47
C TYR A 166 17.31 6.07 -6.73
N VAL A 167 17.95 5.61 -7.81
CA VAL A 167 17.31 5.39 -9.10
C VAL A 167 17.43 3.93 -9.49
N LEU A 168 16.30 3.23 -9.51
CA LEU A 168 16.17 1.89 -10.06
C LEU A 168 15.80 2.05 -11.54
N ARG A 169 16.78 1.85 -12.41
CA ARG A 169 16.58 2.00 -13.86
C ARG A 169 16.05 0.72 -14.48
N ASN A 170 15.18 0.87 -15.49
CA ASN A 170 14.70 -0.21 -16.33
C ASN A 170 14.14 -1.39 -15.52
N ILE A 171 13.15 -1.12 -14.66
CA ILE A 171 12.55 -2.12 -13.77
C ILE A 171 11.80 -3.21 -14.55
N ASN A 172 11.44 -2.94 -15.80
CA ASN A 172 10.84 -3.89 -16.75
C ASN A 172 11.90 -4.72 -17.50
N ALA A 173 13.20 -4.44 -17.32
CA ALA A 173 14.31 -5.15 -17.96
C ALA A 173 14.17 -5.25 -19.50
N LYS A 174 13.77 -4.14 -20.14
CA LYS A 174 13.46 -4.04 -21.58
C LYS A 174 12.31 -4.91 -22.07
N ARG A 175 11.56 -5.56 -21.16
CA ARG A 175 10.45 -6.43 -21.55
C ARG A 175 9.18 -5.62 -21.76
N LYS A 176 8.39 -6.05 -22.74
CA LYS A 176 7.00 -5.68 -22.93
C LYS A 176 6.17 -6.14 -21.73
N TRP A 177 5.28 -5.28 -21.24
CA TRP A 177 4.20 -5.66 -20.32
C TRP A 177 2.87 -5.49 -21.04
N ASN A 178 2.25 -6.62 -21.39
CA ASN A 178 1.03 -6.66 -22.19
C ASN A 178 -0.16 -6.00 -21.48
N ASN A 179 -1.14 -5.58 -22.26
CA ASN A 179 -2.42 -5.07 -21.77
C ASN A 179 -3.03 -6.02 -20.73
N PHE A 180 -3.62 -5.44 -19.69
CA PHE A 180 -4.35 -6.15 -18.64
C PHE A 180 -3.54 -7.25 -17.94
N THR A 181 -2.22 -7.06 -17.80
CA THR A 181 -1.35 -7.98 -17.04
C THR A 181 -0.79 -7.32 -15.79
N GLU A 182 -0.53 -8.14 -14.76
CA GLU A 182 0.20 -7.71 -13.57
C GLU A 182 1.63 -8.23 -13.58
N THR A 183 2.60 -7.34 -13.33
CA THR A 183 4.00 -7.71 -13.12
C THR A 183 4.42 -7.36 -11.70
N SER A 184 5.05 -8.31 -11.01
CA SER A 184 5.62 -8.10 -9.67
C SER A 184 7.08 -8.48 -9.61
N ARG A 185 7.91 -7.66 -8.96
CA ARG A 185 9.33 -7.96 -8.71
C ARG A 185 9.81 -7.37 -7.39
N VAL A 186 10.91 -7.94 -6.91
CA VAL A 186 11.71 -7.39 -5.82
C VAL A 186 13.09 -7.03 -6.39
N MET A 187 13.56 -5.83 -6.07
CA MET A 187 14.85 -5.31 -6.52
C MET A 187 15.64 -4.80 -5.32
N GLU A 188 16.96 -4.96 -5.33
CA GLU A 188 17.83 -4.34 -4.35
C GLU A 188 18.02 -2.85 -4.68
N ILE A 189 17.94 -1.98 -3.67
CA ILE A 189 18.28 -0.56 -3.81
C ILE A 189 19.77 -0.42 -3.53
N MET A 190 20.60 -0.47 -4.56
CA MET A 190 22.05 -0.39 -4.39
C MET A 190 22.50 0.84 -3.59
N ASN A 191 23.54 0.68 -2.76
CA ASN A 191 24.13 1.71 -1.91
C ASN A 191 23.16 2.32 -0.87
N SER A 192 22.11 1.59 -0.49
CA SER A 192 21.14 1.99 0.53
C SER A 192 21.42 1.36 1.89
N ALA A 193 22.60 0.79 2.08
CA ALA A 193 23.11 0.25 3.35
C ALA A 193 22.83 1.19 4.54
N ALA A 194 23.06 2.50 4.39
CA ALA A 194 22.82 3.53 5.39
C ALA A 194 21.47 4.27 5.25
N MET A 195 20.60 3.83 4.33
CA MET A 195 19.28 4.45 4.14
C MET A 195 18.42 4.26 5.39
N ASP A 196 17.93 5.38 5.94
CA ASP A 196 16.73 5.41 6.75
C ASP A 196 15.53 5.57 5.82
N PHE A 197 14.75 4.52 5.65
CA PHE A 197 13.57 4.55 4.78
C PHE A 197 12.44 5.46 5.33
N ASN A 198 12.46 5.88 6.60
CA ASN A 198 11.51 6.83 7.16
C ASN A 198 11.74 8.23 6.57
N ASP A 199 12.99 8.54 6.20
CA ASP A 199 13.37 9.77 5.52
C ASP A 199 12.97 9.82 4.04
N ILE A 200 12.39 8.77 3.47
CA ILE A 200 11.83 8.84 2.11
C ILE A 200 10.69 9.86 2.08
N LYS A 201 10.85 10.93 1.28
CA LYS A 201 9.86 11.99 1.06
C LYS A 201 9.08 11.85 -0.25
N GLU A 202 9.62 11.08 -1.19
CA GLU A 202 9.03 10.99 -2.52
C GLU A 202 9.43 9.68 -3.21
N VAL A 203 8.47 9.11 -3.93
CA VAL A 203 8.71 8.11 -4.97
C VAL A 203 8.12 8.59 -6.29
N GLU A 204 8.89 8.47 -7.36
CA GLU A 204 8.49 8.77 -8.73
C GLU A 204 8.63 7.51 -9.58
N VAL A 205 7.56 7.18 -10.30
CA VAL A 205 7.55 6.15 -11.36
C VAL A 205 7.56 6.88 -12.68
N ARG A 206 8.58 6.64 -13.49
CA ARG A 206 8.82 7.39 -14.71
C ARG A 206 8.90 6.47 -15.92
N HIS A 207 8.05 6.73 -16.91
CA HIS A 207 8.14 6.14 -18.24
C HIS A 207 9.23 6.86 -19.05
N THR A 208 10.07 6.11 -19.77
CA THR A 208 11.14 6.67 -20.60
C THR A 208 10.70 6.96 -22.03
N GLY A 209 9.57 6.41 -22.47
CA GLY A 209 9.07 6.58 -23.83
C GLY A 209 9.00 8.03 -24.26
N GLY A 210 9.33 8.26 -25.54
CA GLY A 210 9.47 9.58 -26.16
C GLY A 210 8.13 10.27 -26.44
N GLY A 211 8.21 11.48 -27.00
CA GLY A 211 7.07 12.13 -27.66
C GLY A 211 7.32 12.18 -29.17
N GLY A 212 6.27 12.44 -29.95
CA GLY A 212 6.35 12.52 -31.41
C GLY A 212 5.48 11.47 -32.12
N ILE A 213 5.58 11.44 -33.45
CA ILE A 213 4.83 10.49 -34.30
C ILE A 213 5.31 9.08 -33.98
N GLY A 214 4.39 8.21 -33.56
CA GLY A 214 4.69 6.81 -33.21
C GLY A 214 5.18 6.58 -31.77
N ALA A 215 5.07 7.58 -30.89
CA ALA A 215 5.35 7.40 -29.47
C ALA A 215 4.33 6.43 -28.82
N ASP A 216 4.85 5.45 -28.09
CA ASP A 216 4.05 4.52 -27.30
C ASP A 216 3.46 5.23 -26.07
N ASN A 217 2.25 4.81 -25.69
CA ASN A 217 1.63 5.22 -24.45
C ASN A 217 1.44 3.98 -23.58
N TRP A 218 1.40 4.19 -22.27
CA TRP A 218 1.21 3.07 -21.35
C TRP A 218 0.19 3.43 -20.29
N ASP A 219 -0.87 2.63 -20.21
CA ASP A 219 -1.87 2.76 -19.17
C ASP A 219 -1.48 1.91 -17.97
N VAL A 220 -1.51 2.51 -16.78
CA VAL A 220 -1.36 1.80 -15.52
C VAL A 220 -2.68 1.88 -14.77
N ASP A 221 -3.20 0.71 -14.43
CA ASP A 221 -4.44 0.54 -13.66
C ASP A 221 -4.15 0.24 -12.19
N LYS A 222 -3.00 -0.37 -11.89
CA LYS A 222 -2.60 -0.72 -10.52
C LYS A 222 -1.15 -0.41 -10.29
N ILE A 223 -0.84 0.13 -9.11
CA ILE A 223 0.53 0.27 -8.65
C ILE A 223 0.63 0.05 -7.15
N PHE A 224 1.54 -0.83 -6.78
CA PHE A 224 1.95 -1.06 -5.40
C PHE A 224 3.47 -0.96 -5.36
N ILE A 225 4.01 -0.14 -4.46
CA ILE A 225 5.45 0.03 -4.25
C ILE A 225 5.72 0.07 -2.75
N SER A 226 6.62 -0.77 -2.27
CA SER A 226 7.10 -0.77 -0.89
C SER A 226 8.60 -0.91 -0.82
N VAL A 227 9.21 -0.36 0.23
CA VAL A 227 10.61 -0.56 0.59
C VAL A 227 10.69 -1.38 1.86
N GLU A 228 11.49 -2.43 1.84
CA GLU A 228 11.84 -3.26 2.99
C GLU A 228 13.29 -3.00 3.41
N LYS A 229 13.51 -2.77 4.70
CA LYS A 229 14.81 -2.54 5.31
C LYS A 229 14.81 -3.17 6.69
N ASN A 230 15.81 -4.00 7.01
CA ASN A 230 15.97 -4.62 8.33
C ASN A 230 14.71 -5.32 8.88
N GLY A 231 13.92 -5.95 8.00
CA GLY A 231 12.67 -6.64 8.38
C GLY A 231 11.45 -5.74 8.57
N GLU A 232 11.62 -4.43 8.42
CA GLU A 232 10.54 -3.45 8.40
C GLU A 232 10.14 -3.11 6.96
N THR A 233 8.88 -2.74 6.74
CA THR A 233 8.35 -2.40 5.41
C THR A 233 7.62 -1.07 5.44
N LYS A 234 7.99 -0.15 4.54
CA LYS A 234 7.29 1.12 4.30
C LYS A 234 6.64 1.09 2.92
N ILE A 235 5.35 1.38 2.86
CA ILE A 235 4.63 1.51 1.58
C ILE A 235 4.78 2.93 1.07
N LEU A 236 5.18 3.03 -0.18
CA LEU A 236 5.36 4.30 -0.88
C LEU A 236 4.19 4.58 -1.84
N MET A 237 3.59 3.55 -2.44
CA MET A 237 2.43 3.74 -3.32
C MET A 237 1.52 2.52 -3.26
N ASP A 238 0.20 2.73 -3.21
CA ASP A 238 -0.81 1.68 -3.27
C ASP A 238 -2.09 2.26 -3.89
N ARG A 239 -2.18 2.22 -5.22
CA ARG A 239 -3.29 2.81 -5.99
C ARG A 239 -3.82 1.82 -7.01
N VAL A 240 -5.12 1.88 -7.24
CA VAL A 240 -5.85 1.12 -8.27
C VAL A 240 -6.82 2.09 -8.96
N GLY A 241 -7.10 1.91 -10.24
CA GLY A 241 -7.93 2.79 -11.07
C GLY A 241 -7.96 2.30 -12.52
N THR A 242 -8.64 3.02 -13.42
CA THR A 242 -8.82 2.63 -14.83
C THR A 242 -8.71 3.84 -15.78
N PRO A 243 -7.51 4.36 -16.08
CA PRO A 243 -6.23 4.08 -15.44
C PRO A 243 -5.96 5.00 -14.23
N ILE A 244 -5.06 4.60 -13.32
CA ILE A 244 -4.47 5.54 -12.35
C ILE A 244 -3.58 6.57 -13.04
N ARG A 245 -2.96 6.16 -14.15
CA ARG A 245 -2.08 7.01 -14.94
C ARG A 245 -1.99 6.47 -16.37
N ARG A 246 -2.32 7.33 -17.33
CA ARG A 246 -1.86 7.19 -18.71
C ARG A 246 -0.53 7.91 -18.87
N PHE A 247 0.53 7.16 -19.12
CA PHE A 247 1.84 7.70 -19.47
C PHE A 247 1.86 8.02 -20.96
N THR A 248 2.24 9.26 -21.28
CA THR A 248 2.40 9.73 -22.65
C THR A 248 3.77 10.39 -22.81
N GLY A 249 4.16 10.69 -24.04
CA GLY A 249 5.39 11.42 -24.33
C GLY A 249 5.51 12.78 -23.62
N ASP A 250 4.40 13.44 -23.30
CA ASP A 250 4.40 14.70 -22.55
C ASP A 250 4.17 14.49 -21.05
N ASN A 251 3.62 13.34 -20.66
CA ASN A 251 3.19 13.06 -19.31
C ASN A 251 3.80 11.78 -18.73
N ARG A 252 5.08 11.87 -18.34
CA ARG A 252 5.93 10.69 -18.09
C ARG A 252 6.08 10.25 -16.63
N ALA A 253 5.55 10.98 -15.65
CA ALA A 253 5.91 10.76 -14.23
C ALA A 253 4.70 10.69 -13.27
N LEU A 254 4.52 9.54 -12.61
CA LEU A 254 3.59 9.40 -11.49
C LEU A 254 4.35 9.56 -10.17
N VAL A 255 3.93 10.51 -9.33
CA VAL A 255 4.64 10.87 -8.09
C VAL A 255 3.75 10.68 -6.87
N ALA A 256 4.32 10.15 -5.78
CA ALA A 256 3.76 10.20 -4.44
C ALA A 256 4.74 10.91 -3.49
N ARG A 257 4.21 11.79 -2.63
CA ARG A 257 4.97 12.60 -1.66
C ARG A 257 4.49 12.30 -0.24
N PHE A 258 5.41 12.36 0.74
CA PHE A 258 5.18 12.12 2.17
C PHE A 258 5.89 13.17 3.01
#